data_AF-F6HRB9-F1
#
_entry.id   AF-F6HRB9-F1
#
_cell.length_a   1.000
_cell.length_b   1.000
_cell.length_c   1.000
_cell.angle_alpha   90.00
_cell.angle_beta   90.00
_cell.angle_gamma   90.00
#
_symmetry.space_group_name_H-M   'P 1'
#
loop_
_entity.id
_entity.type
_entity.pdbx_description
1 polymer ?
#
loop_
_entity_poly.entity_id
_entity_poly.type
_entity_poly.pdbx_seq_one_letter_code
_entity_poly.pdbx_strand_id
1 'polypeptide(L)'
;MNQLVARSLMRGLINGAKCNRSILCSVTRVELRDEKAAFGRMMSTETALAEKNQKEKSVEEVEKQSKVVFSSYWGIQRPKITREDGSPWPWNCFMMAFPQKEIKEKSVSKTEKNGEVDVSSYCGISRPKIVRKDGTEWPWNSFVPWETYHADTAIDLSKHHVPKTFVDKVAYRTVKLLRIPTDIFFQRRYGCRAMMLETVAAVPGMVGGMLLHLRSLRKFEHSGGWVKALLEEAENERMHLMTMVELVRPKWYERLLVLTVQGVFFNAFFVLYVLSPKAAHRVVGYLEEEAIHSYTEFLKDIDSGAIENVPAPAIAIDYWRLPKDATLKDVITVIRADEAHHRDVNHFASDIHFQGKKLNEAPAPIGYH
;
A
#
# COMPACT_ATOMS: atom_id res chain seq x y z
N MET A 1 -61.29 -17.01 -10.32
CA MET A 1 -61.00 -17.37 -11.72
C MET A 1 -59.72 -18.19 -11.71
N ASN A 2 -59.74 -19.32 -12.41
CA ASN A 2 -59.05 -20.56 -12.06
C ASN A 2 -57.51 -20.55 -12.16
N GLN A 3 -56.92 -21.44 -11.35
CA GLN A 3 -55.59 -22.02 -11.53
C GLN A 3 -55.49 -22.87 -12.82
N LEU A 4 -54.24 -23.21 -13.18
CA LEU A 4 -53.77 -24.04 -14.32
C LEU A 4 -53.72 -23.23 -15.63
N VAL A 5 -52.58 -23.08 -16.31
CA VAL A 5 -51.65 -24.13 -16.74
C VAL A 5 -50.25 -23.53 -16.93
N ALA A 6 -49.30 -24.06 -16.16
CA ALA A 6 -47.90 -24.14 -16.55
C ALA A 6 -47.71 -25.39 -17.42
N ARG A 7 -46.73 -25.33 -18.33
CA ARG A 7 -46.12 -26.47 -19.06
C ARG A 7 -46.92 -27.06 -20.23
N SER A 8 -46.54 -26.63 -21.43
CA SER A 8 -46.31 -27.57 -22.53
C SER A 8 -44.81 -27.58 -22.84
N LEU A 9 -44.17 -28.65 -22.39
CA LEU A 9 -42.81 -29.07 -22.68
C LEU A 9 -42.91 -30.12 -23.80
N MET A 10 -41.95 -30.10 -24.73
CA MET A 10 -41.47 -31.25 -25.52
C MET A 10 -42.23 -31.67 -26.80
N ARG A 11 -41.76 -31.15 -27.94
CA ARG A 11 -41.15 -31.96 -29.03
C ARG A 11 -39.74 -31.37 -29.23
N GLY A 12 -38.63 -32.05 -28.96
CA GLY A 12 -38.21 -33.34 -29.52
C GLY A 12 -37.61 -33.10 -30.91
N LEU A 13 -36.41 -32.48 -30.98
CA LEU A 13 -35.15 -33.14 -31.35
C LEU A 13 -35.20 -33.86 -32.72
N ILE A 14 -34.52 -33.30 -33.72
CA ILE A 14 -33.77 -34.01 -34.77
C ILE A 14 -32.76 -33.02 -35.39
N ASN A 15 -31.50 -33.46 -35.44
CA ASN A 15 -30.33 -32.96 -36.16
C ASN A 15 -29.50 -31.80 -35.57
N GLY A 16 -28.38 -32.19 -34.94
CA GLY A 16 -27.32 -31.30 -34.53
C GLY A 16 -26.26 -31.05 -35.60
N ALA A 17 -25.42 -30.03 -35.36
CA ALA A 17 -24.03 -29.97 -35.81
C ALA A 17 -23.30 -28.85 -35.07
N LYS A 18 -22.09 -29.16 -34.62
CA LYS A 18 -21.06 -28.23 -34.10
C LYS A 18 -20.67 -27.21 -35.18
N CYS A 19 -20.35 -25.97 -34.81
CA CYS A 19 -19.10 -25.33 -35.27
C CYS A 19 -18.75 -24.05 -34.51
N ASN A 20 -17.48 -23.96 -34.11
CA ASN A 20 -16.77 -22.75 -33.72
C ASN A 20 -16.73 -21.75 -34.89
N ARG A 21 -16.75 -20.44 -34.59
CA ARG A 21 -16.31 -19.43 -35.55
C ARG A 21 -15.44 -18.37 -34.88
N SER A 22 -14.16 -18.45 -35.22
CA SER A 22 -13.13 -17.43 -35.15
C SER A 22 -13.49 -16.23 -36.03
N ILE A 23 -13.21 -15.02 -35.55
CA ILE A 23 -13.15 -13.81 -36.38
C ILE A 23 -11.70 -13.31 -36.34
N LEU A 24 -11.11 -13.32 -37.54
CA LEU A 24 -9.76 -12.93 -37.88
C LEU A 24 -9.71 -11.40 -38.05
N CYS A 25 -8.65 -10.78 -37.53
CA CYS A 25 -8.34 -9.37 -37.67
C CYS A 25 -7.70 -9.10 -39.05
N SER A 26 -8.28 -8.22 -39.85
CA SER A 26 -7.72 -7.77 -41.13
C SER A 26 -6.86 -6.52 -40.95
N VAL A 27 -5.57 -6.66 -41.25
CA VAL A 27 -4.58 -5.58 -41.37
C VAL A 27 -4.73 -4.93 -42.74
N THR A 28 -4.95 -3.61 -42.79
CA THR A 28 -4.84 -2.81 -44.02
C THR A 28 -3.52 -2.06 -44.03
N ARG A 29 -2.69 -2.35 -45.03
CA ARG A 29 -1.42 -1.70 -45.39
C ARG A 29 -1.73 -0.65 -46.46
N VAL A 30 -1.33 0.60 -46.25
CA VAL A 30 -1.45 1.70 -47.23
C VAL A 30 -0.06 2.00 -47.80
N GLU A 31 -0.01 2.14 -49.12
CA GLU A 31 1.18 2.30 -49.97
C GLU A 31 1.92 3.63 -49.81
N LEU A 32 3.23 3.57 -50.08
CA LEU A 32 4.15 4.68 -50.24
C LEU A 32 4.02 5.30 -51.64
N ARG A 33 4.03 6.63 -51.73
CA ARG A 33 4.48 7.37 -52.92
C ARG A 33 5.45 8.48 -52.51
N ASP A 34 6.61 8.44 -53.14
CA ASP A 34 7.68 9.45 -53.14
C ASP A 34 7.21 10.74 -53.82
N GLU A 35 7.55 11.89 -53.24
CA GLU A 35 7.81 13.12 -53.99
C GLU A 35 8.84 13.99 -53.24
N LYS A 36 10.00 14.18 -53.87
CA LYS A 36 11.01 15.19 -53.51
C LYS A 36 10.84 16.39 -54.44
N ALA A 37 10.65 17.58 -53.90
CA ALA A 37 11.05 18.85 -54.52
C ALA A 37 11.20 19.93 -53.45
N ALA A 38 12.16 20.81 -53.67
CA ALA A 38 12.79 21.65 -52.68
C ALA A 38 12.34 23.11 -52.74
N PHE A 39 12.73 23.84 -51.69
CA PHE A 39 13.16 25.25 -51.71
C PHE A 39 12.08 26.34 -51.86
N GLY A 40 11.96 27.21 -50.83
CA GLY A 40 11.22 28.47 -50.96
C GLY A 40 10.99 29.18 -49.64
N ARG A 41 11.88 30.15 -49.34
CA ARG A 41 11.85 31.05 -48.19
C ARG A 41 10.55 31.87 -48.14
N MET A 42 10.06 32.17 -46.94
CA MET A 42 9.30 33.40 -46.70
C MET A 42 9.48 33.86 -45.25
N MET A 43 10.53 34.65 -45.00
CA MET A 43 10.55 35.74 -44.02
C MET A 43 11.63 36.71 -44.49
N SER A 44 11.21 37.89 -44.94
CA SER A 44 12.11 39.02 -45.22
C SER A 44 11.42 40.30 -44.77
N THR A 45 12.13 41.08 -43.95
CA THR A 45 12.26 42.55 -43.87
C THR A 45 12.91 42.83 -42.51
N GLU A 46 14.24 43.02 -42.45
CA GLU A 46 14.96 44.32 -42.52
C GLU A 46 14.72 45.18 -41.26
N THR A 47 15.67 45.86 -40.60
CA THR A 47 17.07 46.26 -40.87
C THR A 47 17.64 46.89 -39.57
N ALA A 48 18.97 46.83 -39.37
CA ALA A 48 19.88 47.88 -38.83
C ALA A 48 21.12 47.22 -38.14
N LEU A 49 22.26 47.06 -38.83
CA LEU A 49 23.40 48.00 -38.94
C LEU A 49 24.14 48.28 -37.61
N ALA A 50 25.34 47.72 -37.44
CA ALA A 50 26.63 48.45 -37.53
C ALA A 50 27.78 47.70 -36.83
N GLU A 51 28.88 47.57 -37.56
CA GLU A 51 30.14 46.91 -37.24
C GLU A 51 31.03 47.69 -36.26
N LYS A 52 31.90 47.00 -35.50
CA LYS A 52 33.36 47.27 -35.52
C LYS A 52 34.20 46.24 -34.73
N ASN A 53 34.89 45.41 -35.50
CA ASN A 53 36.31 44.99 -35.43
C ASN A 53 37.10 44.88 -34.10
N GLN A 54 37.66 43.67 -33.98
CA GLN A 54 39.06 43.34 -33.65
C GLN A 54 39.62 43.72 -32.27
N LYS A 55 39.79 42.69 -31.42
CA LYS A 55 41.13 42.38 -30.89
C LYS A 55 41.26 40.90 -30.55
N GLU A 56 42.30 40.30 -31.13
CA GLU A 56 42.71 38.91 -30.97
C GLU A 56 43.18 38.57 -29.55
N LYS A 57 43.13 37.27 -29.25
CA LYS A 57 43.98 36.50 -28.32
C LYS A 57 43.82 36.74 -26.82
N SER A 58 43.00 35.89 -26.19
CA SER A 58 43.40 35.01 -25.07
C SER A 58 42.14 34.34 -24.48
N VAL A 59 41.72 33.22 -25.06
CA VAL A 59 40.78 32.29 -24.42
C VAL A 59 41.26 30.87 -24.73
N GLU A 60 42.30 30.47 -24.02
CA GLU A 60 42.34 29.11 -23.49
C GLU A 60 41.29 29.06 -22.37
N GLU A 61 40.55 27.95 -22.33
CA GLU A 61 39.50 27.64 -21.36
C GLU A 61 38.22 28.51 -21.43
N VAL A 62 37.18 27.94 -22.04
CA VAL A 62 35.85 27.73 -21.44
C VAL A 62 34.86 27.32 -22.56
N GLU A 63 34.31 26.11 -22.39
CA GLU A 63 33.05 25.58 -22.94
C GLU A 63 32.80 25.56 -24.46
N LYS A 64 33.19 24.42 -25.07
CA LYS A 64 32.33 23.70 -26.01
C LYS A 64 32.03 22.32 -25.41
N GLN A 65 30.77 22.01 -25.13
CA GLN A 65 29.87 21.37 -26.11
C GLN A 65 28.67 20.73 -25.41
N SER A 66 27.52 20.99 -25.99
CA SER A 66 26.24 20.30 -25.83
C SER A 66 26.36 18.77 -25.72
N LYS A 67 25.64 18.20 -24.74
CA LYS A 67 24.97 16.89 -24.90
C LYS A 67 23.80 16.77 -23.92
N VAL A 68 22.61 17.02 -24.43
CA VAL A 68 21.38 16.46 -23.86
C VAL A 68 21.45 14.94 -24.06
N VAL A 69 21.43 14.17 -22.97
CA VAL A 69 20.96 12.78 -22.98
C VAL A 69 20.16 12.54 -21.69
N PHE A 70 18.84 12.43 -21.84
CA PHE A 70 17.99 11.82 -20.83
C PHE A 70 18.07 10.31 -21.06
N SER A 71 18.61 9.56 -20.09
CA SER A 71 18.66 8.09 -20.13
C SER A 71 17.51 7.51 -19.33
N SER A 72 16.83 6.52 -19.91
CA SER A 72 15.67 5.83 -19.32
C SER A 72 15.87 4.31 -19.35
N TYR A 73 15.06 3.63 -18.53
CA TYR A 73 14.81 2.18 -18.52
C TYR A 73 15.67 1.28 -17.59
N TRP A 74 15.84 1.70 -16.31
CA TRP A 74 16.29 0.93 -15.12
C TRP A 74 17.79 0.89 -14.73
N GLY A 75 18.61 1.87 -15.10
CA GLY A 75 19.95 2.11 -14.53
C GLY A 75 19.93 3.16 -13.40
N ILE A 76 19.49 2.77 -12.20
CA ILE A 76 19.33 3.68 -11.05
C ILE A 76 20.69 4.04 -10.45
N GLN A 77 20.94 5.34 -10.22
CA GLN A 77 21.78 5.79 -9.11
C GLN A 77 21.00 6.73 -8.18
N ARG A 78 21.00 6.41 -6.89
CA ARG A 78 20.85 7.34 -5.75
C ARG A 78 21.65 6.72 -4.60
N PRO A 79 22.44 7.47 -3.81
CA PRO A 79 22.09 8.78 -3.20
C PRO A 79 23.29 9.76 -3.30
N LYS A 80 23.41 10.95 -2.69
CA LYS A 80 22.75 11.72 -1.62
C LYS A 80 23.33 13.13 -1.84
N ILE A 81 22.58 14.22 -2.05
CA ILE A 81 23.23 15.35 -2.73
C ILE A 81 22.98 16.70 -2.05
N THR A 82 23.78 16.98 -1.04
CA THR A 82 24.44 18.29 -1.01
C THR A 82 25.44 18.32 -2.18
N ARG A 83 25.61 19.47 -2.84
CA ARG A 83 26.70 19.62 -3.81
C ARG A 83 28.06 19.57 -3.08
N GLU A 84 29.16 19.28 -3.80
CA GLU A 84 30.53 19.35 -3.24
C GLU A 84 30.89 20.76 -2.74
N ASP A 85 30.09 21.76 -3.12
CA ASP A 85 30.14 23.16 -2.66
C ASP A 85 29.41 23.45 -1.33
N GLY A 86 28.59 22.51 -0.80
CA GLY A 86 27.83 22.67 0.44
C GLY A 86 26.37 23.19 0.34
N SER A 87 25.79 23.37 -0.85
CA SER A 87 24.39 23.83 -1.01
C SER A 87 23.33 22.68 -0.95
N PRO A 88 22.11 22.95 -0.42
CA PRO A 88 21.12 21.91 -0.11
C PRO A 88 20.20 21.51 -1.28
N TRP A 89 19.72 20.27 -1.18
CA TRP A 89 18.78 19.62 -2.11
C TRP A 89 17.33 20.09 -1.91
N PRO A 90 16.58 20.49 -2.95
CA PRO A 90 15.30 21.18 -2.75
C PRO A 90 14.04 20.29 -2.65
N TRP A 91 14.16 18.96 -2.62
CA TRP A 91 13.00 18.04 -2.66
C TRP A 91 12.92 17.11 -1.44
N ASN A 92 11.86 17.25 -0.63
CA ASN A 92 11.64 16.51 0.62
C ASN A 92 10.91 15.15 0.48
N CYS A 93 10.55 14.73 -0.74
CA CYS A 93 9.73 13.51 -0.94
C CYS A 93 10.49 12.17 -0.80
N PHE A 94 11.72 12.18 -0.28
CA PHE A 94 12.47 10.97 0.03
C PHE A 94 13.10 11.10 1.42
N MET A 95 12.34 10.73 2.44
CA MET A 95 12.87 10.41 3.77
C MET A 95 12.67 8.91 3.98
N MET A 96 13.70 8.13 3.64
CA MET A 96 13.94 6.84 4.25
C MET A 96 14.97 7.12 5.35
N ALA A 97 14.67 6.76 6.59
CA ALA A 97 15.67 6.78 7.65
C ALA A 97 16.76 5.77 7.28
N PHE A 98 17.87 6.27 6.73
CA PHE A 98 19.07 5.47 6.52
C PHE A 98 19.98 5.66 7.73
N PRO A 99 20.16 4.65 8.62
CA PRO A 99 21.40 4.54 9.35
C PRO A 99 22.47 4.11 8.32
N GLN A 100 23.28 5.07 7.87
CA GLN A 100 24.31 4.85 6.85
C GLN A 100 25.56 4.12 7.39
N LYS A 101 25.39 3.24 8.38
CA LYS A 101 26.45 2.40 8.92
C LYS A 101 25.91 0.99 9.04
N GLU A 102 26.40 0.11 8.17
CA GLU A 102 26.44 -1.37 8.25
C GLU A 102 26.12 -2.14 6.94
N ILE A 103 26.14 -1.49 5.78
CA ILE A 103 26.27 -2.27 4.52
C ILE A 103 27.75 -2.56 4.30
N LYS A 104 28.22 -3.73 4.78
CA LYS A 104 29.52 -4.27 4.35
C LYS A 104 29.35 -4.84 2.94
N GLU A 105 29.68 -4.04 1.92
CA GLU A 105 29.85 -4.55 0.56
C GLU A 105 31.06 -5.49 0.54
N LYS A 106 30.81 -6.81 0.43
CA LYS A 106 31.84 -7.74 -0.03
C LYS A 106 31.74 -7.80 -1.55
N SER A 107 32.83 -7.43 -2.22
CA SER A 107 33.01 -7.67 -3.65
C SER A 107 32.88 -9.16 -3.96
N VAL A 108 31.96 -9.50 -4.86
CA VAL A 108 31.68 -10.89 -5.22
C VAL A 108 32.80 -11.41 -6.13
N SER A 109 33.70 -12.21 -5.56
CA SER A 109 34.50 -13.17 -6.33
C SER A 109 33.64 -14.40 -6.59
N LYS A 110 33.48 -14.78 -7.86
CA LYS A 110 32.76 -15.99 -8.29
C LYS A 110 33.29 -17.22 -7.54
N THR A 111 32.43 -17.91 -6.83
CA THR A 111 32.69 -19.29 -6.40
C THR A 111 31.37 -20.05 -6.50
N GLU A 112 31.25 -20.86 -7.54
CA GLU A 112 30.20 -21.86 -7.66
C GLU A 112 30.41 -22.93 -6.60
N LYS A 113 29.49 -23.08 -5.64
CA LYS A 113 29.29 -24.33 -4.91
C LYS A 113 27.82 -24.56 -4.59
N ASN A 114 27.38 -25.74 -5.00
CA ASN A 114 26.20 -26.52 -4.59
C ASN A 114 24.82 -25.90 -4.83
N GLY A 115 24.26 -26.22 -6.01
CA GLY A 115 22.96 -26.91 -6.10
C GLY A 115 21.69 -26.19 -5.68
N GLU A 116 21.75 -24.93 -5.29
CA GLU A 116 20.58 -24.08 -5.05
C GLU A 116 20.59 -22.97 -6.11
N VAL A 117 19.59 -22.99 -6.98
CA VAL A 117 19.49 -22.06 -8.10
C VAL A 117 19.23 -20.67 -7.53
N ASP A 118 20.28 -19.84 -7.46
CA ASP A 118 20.19 -18.44 -7.06
C ASP A 118 19.18 -17.73 -7.99
N VAL A 119 18.10 -17.21 -7.40
CA VAL A 119 17.02 -16.51 -8.12
C VAL A 119 17.52 -15.11 -8.49
N SER A 120 18.54 -15.05 -9.35
CA SER A 120 19.07 -13.83 -9.91
C SER A 120 19.69 -14.13 -11.27
N SER A 121 18.88 -14.14 -12.32
CA SER A 121 19.44 -14.18 -13.68
C SER A 121 18.83 -13.20 -14.67
N TYR A 122 17.61 -12.68 -14.44
CA TYR A 122 17.02 -11.75 -15.41
C TYR A 122 17.54 -10.30 -15.28
N CYS A 123 17.71 -9.79 -14.05
CA CYS A 123 18.19 -8.43 -13.80
C CYS A 123 19.61 -8.36 -13.20
N GLY A 124 20.25 -9.49 -12.90
CA GLY A 124 21.59 -9.53 -12.30
C GLY A 124 21.69 -8.93 -10.89
N ILE A 125 20.56 -8.78 -10.18
CA ILE A 125 20.51 -8.20 -8.84
C ILE A 125 20.57 -9.35 -7.82
N SER A 126 21.76 -9.60 -7.26
CA SER A 126 21.88 -10.41 -6.06
C SER A 126 21.50 -9.56 -4.85
N ARG A 127 20.56 -10.04 -4.02
CA ARG A 127 20.15 -9.31 -2.81
C ARG A 127 21.29 -9.38 -1.79
N PRO A 128 21.81 -8.26 -1.27
CA PRO A 128 22.77 -8.31 -0.18
C PRO A 128 22.10 -8.98 1.03
N LYS A 129 22.81 -9.91 1.68
CA LYS A 129 22.35 -10.52 2.92
C LYS A 129 22.20 -9.45 3.98
N ILE A 130 20.97 -9.22 4.42
CA ILE A 130 20.67 -8.27 5.48
C ILE A 130 21.00 -8.95 6.81
N VAL A 131 21.78 -8.27 7.65
CA VAL A 131 22.15 -8.74 8.98
C VAL A 131 21.47 -7.88 10.04
N ARG A 132 21.09 -8.51 11.15
CA ARG A 132 20.66 -7.85 12.38
C ARG A 132 21.85 -7.13 13.03
N LYS A 133 21.55 -6.26 14.00
CA LYS A 133 22.57 -5.59 14.85
C LYS A 133 23.46 -6.57 15.63
N ASP A 134 22.96 -7.77 15.91
CA ASP A 134 23.71 -8.84 16.58
C ASP A 134 24.56 -9.69 15.61
N GLY A 135 24.54 -9.38 14.31
CA GLY A 135 25.29 -10.09 13.27
C GLY A 135 24.58 -11.34 12.72
N THR A 136 23.40 -11.69 13.23
CA THR A 136 22.61 -12.81 12.67
C THR A 136 21.91 -12.42 11.37
N GLU A 137 21.65 -13.39 10.49
CA GLU A 137 20.95 -13.14 9.23
C GLU A 137 19.48 -12.77 9.50
N TRP A 138 18.96 -11.80 8.75
CA TRP A 138 17.55 -11.41 8.81
C TRP A 138 16.68 -12.49 8.15
N PRO A 139 15.73 -13.10 8.88
CA PRO A 139 15.02 -14.27 8.38
C PRO A 139 13.83 -13.91 7.47
N TRP A 140 13.44 -12.63 7.39
CA TRP A 140 12.21 -12.21 6.71
C TRP A 140 12.50 -11.64 5.32
N ASN A 141 11.75 -12.13 4.33
CA ASN A 141 11.77 -11.60 2.95
C ASN A 141 10.69 -10.55 2.70
N SER A 142 9.72 -10.42 3.62
CA SER A 142 8.53 -9.58 3.48
C SER A 142 8.68 -8.17 4.02
N PHE A 143 9.65 -7.92 4.90
CA PHE A 143 9.95 -6.60 5.47
C PHE A 143 11.43 -6.53 5.87
N VAL A 144 11.95 -5.33 6.06
CA VAL A 144 13.36 -5.09 6.38
C VAL A 144 13.53 -4.41 7.75
N PRO A 145 14.72 -4.50 8.40
CA PRO A 145 14.89 -4.03 9.78
C PRO A 145 14.58 -2.55 10.06
N TRP A 146 14.61 -1.68 9.05
CA TRP A 146 14.30 -0.24 9.21
C TRP A 146 12.80 0.07 9.04
N GLU A 147 11.99 -0.90 8.60
CA GLU A 147 10.53 -0.81 8.58
C GLU A 147 9.91 -1.25 9.91
N THR A 148 10.71 -1.87 10.79
CA THR A 148 10.27 -2.29 12.13
C THR A 148 10.32 -1.14 13.12
N TYR A 149 9.44 -1.15 14.12
CA TYR A 149 9.26 -0.03 15.06
C TYR A 149 8.87 -0.53 16.45
N HIS A 150 8.85 0.36 17.43
CA HIS A 150 8.25 0.10 18.75
C HIS A 150 6.89 0.79 18.77
N ALA A 151 5.82 0.06 19.05
CA ALA A 151 4.49 0.64 19.10
C ALA A 151 4.29 1.53 20.34
N ASP A 152 3.62 2.66 20.17
CA ASP A 152 3.25 3.60 21.21
C ASP A 152 2.07 3.08 22.04
N THR A 153 2.40 2.29 23.05
CA THR A 153 1.42 1.76 24.00
C THR A 153 0.86 2.82 24.96
N ALA A 154 1.36 4.07 24.94
CA ALA A 154 0.83 5.17 25.75
C ALA A 154 -0.37 5.89 25.12
N ILE A 155 -0.76 5.50 23.89
CA ILE A 155 -1.91 6.06 23.17
C ILE A 155 -3.23 5.91 23.95
N ASP A 156 -4.08 6.93 23.90
CA ASP A 156 -5.38 6.92 24.58
C ASP A 156 -6.37 5.95 23.91
N LEU A 157 -6.59 4.81 24.54
CA LEU A 157 -7.51 3.77 24.09
C LEU A 157 -8.99 4.12 24.33
N SER A 158 -9.28 5.07 25.23
CA SER A 158 -10.65 5.41 25.65
C SER A 158 -11.35 6.42 24.73
N LYS A 159 -10.59 7.06 23.85
CA LYS A 159 -11.08 8.06 22.91
C LYS A 159 -12.13 7.48 21.97
N HIS A 160 -13.29 8.13 21.95
CA HIS A 160 -14.43 7.80 21.09
C HIS A 160 -14.83 9.04 20.28
N HIS A 161 -14.95 8.89 18.97
CA HIS A 161 -15.46 9.98 18.14
C HIS A 161 -16.99 10.05 18.22
N VAL A 162 -17.54 11.09 18.86
CA VAL A 162 -19.00 11.26 18.97
C VAL A 162 -19.61 11.57 17.58
N PRO A 163 -20.60 10.80 17.10
CA PRO A 163 -21.21 11.02 15.78
C PRO A 163 -22.07 12.29 15.75
N LYS A 164 -21.56 13.35 15.13
CA LYS A 164 -22.24 14.66 15.05
C LYS A 164 -23.10 14.78 13.79
N THR A 165 -22.52 14.44 12.63
CA THR A 165 -23.19 14.62 11.34
C THR A 165 -24.12 13.44 11.02
N PHE A 166 -25.03 13.61 10.04
CA PHE A 166 -25.85 12.50 9.55
C PHE A 166 -24.99 11.35 9.02
N VAL A 167 -23.93 11.66 8.28
CA VAL A 167 -22.99 10.67 7.73
C VAL A 167 -22.29 9.91 8.87
N ASP A 168 -21.89 10.59 9.94
CA ASP A 168 -21.27 9.94 11.10
C ASP A 168 -22.23 8.96 11.78
N LYS A 169 -23.49 9.37 11.94
CA LYS A 169 -24.53 8.52 12.54
C LYS A 169 -24.80 7.29 11.68
N VAL A 170 -24.80 7.45 10.36
CA VAL A 170 -24.92 6.31 9.43
C VAL A 170 -23.70 5.41 9.54
N ALA A 171 -22.48 5.94 9.47
CA ALA A 171 -21.25 5.16 9.60
C ALA A 171 -21.21 4.36 10.90
N TYR A 172 -21.48 5.02 12.03
CA TYR A 172 -21.50 4.39 13.35
C TYR A 172 -22.54 3.26 13.42
N ARG A 173 -23.77 3.51 12.97
CA ARG A 173 -24.84 2.50 12.94
C ARG A 173 -24.46 1.32 12.04
N THR A 174 -23.88 1.57 10.87
CA THR A 174 -23.42 0.52 9.97
C THR A 174 -22.39 -0.38 10.66
N VAL A 175 -21.38 0.19 11.31
CA VAL A 175 -20.36 -0.60 12.04
C VAL A 175 -20.99 -1.41 13.17
N LYS A 176 -21.86 -0.80 13.98
CA LYS A 176 -22.57 -1.52 15.05
C LYS A 176 -23.47 -2.64 14.52
N LEU A 177 -24.11 -2.46 13.36
CA LEU A 177 -24.92 -3.51 12.72
C LEU A 177 -24.05 -4.64 12.15
N LEU A 178 -22.89 -4.31 11.55
CA LEU A 178 -21.94 -5.30 11.05
C LEU A 178 -21.34 -6.17 12.17
N ARG A 179 -21.24 -5.62 13.39
CA ARG A 179 -20.76 -6.36 14.57
C ARG A 179 -21.70 -7.48 15.02
N ILE A 180 -23.02 -7.34 14.86
CA ILE A 180 -23.98 -8.34 15.33
C ILE A 180 -23.77 -9.72 14.69
N PRO A 181 -23.75 -9.87 13.35
CA PRO A 181 -23.55 -11.17 12.73
C PRO A 181 -22.15 -11.73 12.99
N THR A 182 -21.12 -10.89 13.11
CA THR A 182 -19.76 -11.36 13.40
C THR A 182 -19.65 -11.90 14.83
N ASP A 183 -20.23 -11.21 15.82
CA ASP A 183 -20.29 -11.69 17.21
C ASP A 183 -21.05 -13.02 17.32
N ILE A 184 -22.15 -13.18 16.59
CA ILE A 184 -22.94 -14.43 16.55
C ILE A 184 -22.15 -15.57 15.89
N PHE A 185 -21.47 -15.30 14.77
CA PHE A 185 -20.76 -16.32 13.99
C PHE A 185 -19.50 -16.82 14.71
N PHE A 186 -18.72 -15.91 15.29
CA PHE A 186 -17.43 -16.26 15.90
C PHE A 186 -17.50 -16.60 17.38
N GLN A 187 -18.48 -16.06 18.11
CA GLN A 187 -18.60 -16.24 19.56
C GLN A 187 -17.23 -15.98 20.25
N ARG A 188 -16.79 -16.89 21.14
CA ARG A 188 -15.51 -16.81 21.87
C ARG A 188 -14.30 -17.37 21.11
N ARG A 189 -14.37 -17.57 19.80
CA ARG A 189 -13.20 -18.03 19.01
C ARG A 189 -12.32 -16.84 18.60
N TYR A 190 -11.66 -16.22 19.58
CA TYR A 190 -10.88 -14.98 19.38
C TYR A 190 -9.81 -15.11 18.31
N GLY A 191 -9.03 -16.19 18.29
CA GLY A 191 -7.98 -16.38 17.28
C GLY A 191 -8.50 -16.48 15.84
N CYS A 192 -9.58 -17.25 15.62
CA CYS A 192 -10.22 -17.33 14.29
C CYS A 192 -10.92 -16.01 13.92
N ARG A 193 -11.52 -15.33 14.90
CA ARG A 193 -12.20 -14.04 14.74
C ARG A 193 -11.22 -12.96 14.33
N ALA A 194 -10.15 -12.76 15.11
CA ALA A 194 -9.11 -11.77 14.85
C ALA A 194 -8.54 -11.99 13.45
N MET A 195 -8.00 -13.19 13.17
CA MET A 195 -7.50 -13.56 11.85
C MET A 195 -8.47 -13.23 10.71
N MET A 196 -9.77 -13.50 10.88
CA MET A 196 -10.75 -13.18 9.83
C MET A 196 -11.03 -11.68 9.70
N LEU A 197 -11.09 -10.94 10.81
CA LEU A 197 -11.31 -9.49 10.78
C LEU A 197 -10.09 -8.76 10.19
N GLU A 198 -8.86 -9.18 10.51
CA GLU A 198 -7.62 -8.63 9.92
C GLU A 198 -7.61 -8.72 8.39
N THR A 199 -8.18 -9.80 7.81
CA THR A 199 -8.27 -9.92 6.35
C THR A 199 -9.16 -8.86 5.70
N VAL A 200 -10.11 -8.31 6.46
CA VAL A 200 -11.01 -7.24 6.04
C VAL A 200 -10.41 -5.88 6.38
N ALA A 201 -9.78 -5.73 7.54
CA ALA A 201 -9.16 -4.50 8.01
C ALA A 201 -7.96 -4.06 7.15
N ALA A 202 -7.25 -5.00 6.50
CA ALA A 202 -6.21 -4.66 5.52
C ALA A 202 -6.72 -4.07 4.19
N VAL A 203 -8.04 -4.10 3.92
CA VAL A 203 -8.62 -3.68 2.62
C VAL A 203 -8.79 -2.15 2.49
N PRO A 204 -9.35 -1.42 3.47
CA PRO A 204 -9.59 0.01 3.39
C PRO A 204 -8.36 0.85 3.05
N GLY A 205 -7.25 0.67 3.77
CA GLY A 205 -5.99 1.39 3.51
C GLY A 205 -5.49 1.16 2.08
N MET A 206 -5.56 -0.07 1.59
CA MET A 206 -5.17 -0.41 0.21
C MET A 206 -6.06 0.28 -0.83
N VAL A 207 -7.38 0.24 -0.66
CA VAL A 207 -8.33 0.90 -1.57
C VAL A 207 -8.15 2.42 -1.56
N GLY A 208 -8.04 3.02 -0.37
CA GLY A 208 -7.88 4.46 -0.20
C GLY A 208 -6.54 4.95 -0.77
N GLY A 209 -5.44 4.25 -0.45
CA GLY A 209 -4.11 4.50 -0.98
C GLY A 209 -4.05 4.39 -2.50
N MET A 210 -4.62 3.33 -3.07
CA MET A 210 -4.72 3.13 -4.53
C MET A 210 -5.52 4.26 -5.21
N LEU A 211 -6.72 4.57 -4.72
CA LEU A 211 -7.57 5.60 -5.31
C LEU A 211 -6.93 6.99 -5.22
N LEU A 212 -6.28 7.30 -4.10
CA LEU A 212 -5.56 8.55 -3.91
C LEU A 212 -4.30 8.63 -4.80
N HIS A 213 -3.57 7.53 -4.94
CA HIS A 213 -2.43 7.40 -5.85
C HIS A 213 -2.84 7.69 -7.30
N LEU A 214 -3.89 7.02 -7.79
CA LEU A 214 -4.39 7.24 -9.14
C LEU A 214 -4.93 8.67 -9.34
N ARG A 215 -5.53 9.27 -8.30
CA ARG A 215 -5.97 10.67 -8.34
C ARG A 215 -4.77 11.62 -8.46
N SER A 216 -3.72 11.40 -7.66
CA SER A 216 -2.48 12.17 -7.70
C SER A 216 -1.84 12.13 -9.09
N LEU A 217 -1.76 10.94 -9.71
CA LEU A 217 -1.24 10.79 -11.07
C LEU A 217 -2.07 11.54 -12.12
N ARG A 218 -3.40 11.40 -12.09
CA ARG A 218 -4.28 12.05 -13.09
C ARG A 218 -4.39 13.57 -12.92
N LYS A 219 -4.15 14.08 -11.72
CA LYS A 219 -4.21 15.53 -11.43
C LYS A 219 -2.83 16.19 -11.35
N PHE A 220 -1.75 15.42 -11.39
CA PHE A 220 -0.39 15.90 -11.16
C PHE A 220 -0.24 16.67 -9.83
N GLU A 221 -0.94 16.22 -8.78
CA GLU A 221 -0.96 16.85 -7.45
C GLU A 221 -0.24 15.97 -6.41
N HIS A 222 0.49 16.58 -5.47
CA HIS A 222 1.01 15.88 -4.30
C HIS A 222 -0.13 15.39 -3.39
N SER A 223 0.09 14.25 -2.72
CA SER A 223 -0.88 13.60 -1.83
C SER A 223 -0.69 13.91 -0.35
N GLY A 224 0.25 14.79 0.03
CA GLY A 224 0.49 15.15 1.44
C GLY A 224 0.92 13.97 2.33
N GLY A 225 1.49 12.91 1.75
CA GLY A 225 1.90 11.71 2.49
C GLY A 225 0.80 10.66 2.69
N TRP A 226 -0.47 10.98 2.41
CA TRP A 226 -1.60 10.09 2.67
C TRP A 226 -1.58 8.78 1.88
N VAL A 227 -0.98 8.75 0.68
CA VAL A 227 -0.81 7.46 -0.04
C VAL A 227 0.10 6.53 0.75
N LYS A 228 1.17 7.07 1.34
CA LYS A 228 2.10 6.28 2.13
C LYS A 228 1.44 5.80 3.42
N ALA A 229 0.81 6.71 4.18
CA ALA A 229 0.13 6.37 5.43
C ALA A 229 -0.93 5.27 5.26
N LEU A 230 -1.77 5.36 4.22
CA LEU A 230 -2.82 4.35 3.99
C LEU A 230 -2.28 2.99 3.52
N LEU A 231 -1.15 2.98 2.80
CA LEU A 231 -0.49 1.73 2.41
C LEU A 231 0.28 1.11 3.58
N GLU A 232 0.87 1.93 4.46
CA GLU A 232 1.50 1.48 5.71
C GLU A 232 0.46 0.91 6.67
N GLU A 233 -0.72 1.53 6.81
CA GLU A 233 -1.88 0.98 7.54
C GLU A 233 -2.26 -0.40 6.98
N ALA A 234 -2.49 -0.52 5.66
CA ALA A 234 -2.84 -1.80 5.05
C ALA A 234 -1.77 -2.89 5.22
N GLU A 235 -0.50 -2.50 5.25
CA GLU A 235 0.60 -3.42 5.54
C GLU A 235 0.64 -3.82 7.02
N ASN A 236 0.40 -2.88 7.93
CA ASN A 236 0.35 -3.16 9.36
C ASN A 236 -0.75 -4.16 9.70
N GLU A 237 -1.98 -3.94 9.21
CA GLU A 237 -3.11 -4.87 9.30
C GLU A 237 -2.75 -6.27 8.73
N ARG A 238 -2.02 -6.31 7.61
CA ARG A 238 -1.50 -7.58 7.06
C ARG A 238 -0.49 -8.24 8.00
N MET A 239 0.32 -7.48 8.73
CA MET A 239 1.26 -8.01 9.71
C MET A 239 0.57 -8.53 10.98
N HIS A 240 -0.55 -7.92 11.38
CA HIS A 240 -1.44 -8.48 12.42
C HIS A 240 -1.95 -9.85 11.98
N LEU A 241 -2.49 -9.96 10.76
CA LEU A 241 -2.92 -11.23 10.18
C LEU A 241 -1.81 -12.29 10.16
N MET A 242 -0.63 -11.96 9.65
CA MET A 242 0.47 -12.92 9.55
C MET A 242 0.93 -13.40 10.94
N THR A 243 0.88 -12.54 11.94
CA THR A 243 1.14 -12.91 13.35
C THR A 243 0.10 -13.88 13.88
N MET A 244 -1.19 -13.64 13.61
CA MET A 244 -2.27 -14.53 14.05
C MET A 244 -2.25 -15.90 13.36
N VAL A 245 -1.79 -15.97 12.10
CA VAL A 245 -1.70 -17.24 11.35
C VAL A 245 -0.64 -18.19 11.94
N GLU A 246 0.42 -17.66 12.56
CA GLU A 246 1.40 -18.48 13.29
C GLU A 246 0.77 -19.13 14.54
N LEU A 247 -0.25 -18.51 15.12
CA LEU A 247 -0.97 -19.02 16.29
C LEU A 247 -2.16 -19.91 15.92
N VAL A 248 -2.83 -19.61 14.79
CA VAL A 248 -4.08 -20.25 14.39
C VAL A 248 -3.99 -20.69 12.93
N ARG A 249 -4.08 -22.01 12.68
CA ARG A 249 -4.15 -22.54 11.31
C ARG A 249 -5.58 -22.50 10.76
N PRO A 250 -5.87 -21.69 9.73
CA PRO A 250 -7.19 -21.66 9.12
C PRO A 250 -7.50 -22.95 8.36
N LYS A 251 -8.74 -23.42 8.48
CA LYS A 251 -9.26 -24.53 7.67
C LYS A 251 -9.67 -24.07 6.27
N TRP A 252 -9.87 -25.02 5.35
CA TRP A 252 -10.18 -24.70 3.95
C TRP A 252 -11.48 -23.89 3.78
N TYR A 253 -12.51 -24.15 4.60
CA TYR A 253 -13.78 -23.43 4.53
C TYR A 253 -13.67 -22.00 5.08
N GLU A 254 -12.77 -21.75 6.05
CA GLU A 254 -12.48 -20.40 6.56
C GLU A 254 -11.76 -19.58 5.51
N ARG A 255 -10.84 -20.19 4.75
CA ARG A 255 -10.19 -19.55 3.60
C ARG A 255 -11.19 -19.19 2.50
N LEU A 256 -12.15 -20.06 2.20
CA LEU A 256 -13.21 -19.78 1.24
C LEU A 256 -14.13 -18.64 1.73
N LEU A 257 -14.41 -18.60 3.03
CA LEU A 257 -15.16 -17.52 3.65
C LEU A 257 -14.42 -16.19 3.54
N VAL A 258 -13.11 -16.16 3.85
CA VAL A 258 -12.26 -14.97 3.66
C VAL A 258 -12.32 -14.48 2.22
N LEU A 259 -12.15 -15.37 1.24
CA LEU A 259 -12.23 -15.01 -0.19
C LEU A 259 -13.58 -14.36 -0.54
N THR A 260 -14.67 -14.93 -0.03
CA THR A 260 -16.03 -14.42 -0.29
C THR A 260 -16.25 -13.06 0.37
N VAL A 261 -15.90 -12.92 1.64
CA VAL A 261 -16.06 -11.67 2.41
C VAL A 261 -15.19 -10.57 1.83
N GLN A 262 -13.92 -10.84 1.53
CA GLN A 262 -13.03 -9.88 0.86
C GLN A 262 -13.59 -9.45 -0.50
N GLY A 263 -14.09 -10.40 -1.30
CA GLY A 263 -14.70 -10.09 -2.60
C GLY A 263 -15.88 -9.12 -2.49
N VAL A 264 -16.78 -9.34 -1.53
CA VAL A 264 -17.92 -8.43 -1.30
C VAL A 264 -17.46 -7.10 -0.70
N PHE A 265 -16.67 -7.15 0.37
CA PHE A 265 -16.25 -5.96 1.12
C PHE A 265 -15.39 -5.02 0.28
N PHE A 266 -14.42 -5.55 -0.47
CA PHE A 266 -13.58 -4.76 -1.37
C PHE A 266 -14.43 -3.94 -2.35
N ASN A 267 -15.38 -4.58 -3.03
CA ASN A 267 -16.22 -3.91 -4.03
C ASN A 267 -17.14 -2.86 -3.37
N ALA A 268 -17.75 -3.20 -2.24
CA ALA A 268 -18.60 -2.28 -1.50
C ALA A 268 -17.81 -1.06 -0.98
N PHE A 269 -16.64 -1.30 -0.39
CA PHE A 269 -15.77 -0.24 0.15
C PHE A 269 -15.17 0.62 -0.97
N PHE A 270 -14.78 0.02 -2.10
CA PHE A 270 -14.34 0.77 -3.28
C PHE A 270 -15.41 1.76 -3.76
N VAL A 271 -16.65 1.30 -3.93
CA VAL A 271 -17.76 2.18 -4.31
C VAL A 271 -18.01 3.25 -3.26
N LEU A 272 -18.00 2.89 -1.97
CA LEU A 272 -18.14 3.86 -0.87
C LEU A 272 -17.07 4.94 -0.92
N TYR A 273 -15.80 4.57 -1.12
CA TYR A 273 -14.69 5.51 -1.17
C TYR A 273 -14.76 6.43 -2.39
N VAL A 274 -15.16 5.91 -3.55
CA VAL A 274 -15.38 6.73 -4.75
C VAL A 274 -16.50 7.75 -4.54
N LEU A 275 -17.60 7.34 -3.89
CA LEU A 275 -18.75 8.22 -3.63
C LEU A 275 -18.48 9.22 -2.49
N SER A 276 -17.80 8.78 -1.44
CA SER A 276 -17.62 9.56 -0.22
C SER A 276 -16.39 9.10 0.59
N PRO A 277 -15.19 9.65 0.30
CA PRO A 277 -13.98 9.37 1.09
C PRO A 277 -14.15 9.69 2.57
N LYS A 278 -14.89 10.78 2.89
CA LYS A 278 -15.20 11.15 4.28
C LYS A 278 -16.00 10.09 5.04
N ALA A 279 -16.99 9.48 4.38
CA ALA A 279 -17.78 8.42 4.98
C ALA A 279 -16.95 7.14 5.11
N ALA A 280 -16.14 6.81 4.10
CA ALA A 280 -15.24 5.66 4.13
C ALA A 280 -14.27 5.73 5.30
N HIS A 281 -13.53 6.83 5.45
CA HIS A 281 -12.63 7.03 6.59
C HIS A 281 -13.36 7.02 7.95
N ARG A 282 -14.58 7.58 8.03
CA ARG A 282 -15.36 7.54 9.28
C ARG A 282 -15.83 6.12 9.62
N VAL A 283 -16.16 5.31 8.62
CA VAL A 283 -16.50 3.89 8.81
C VAL A 283 -15.27 3.14 9.34
N VAL A 284 -14.09 3.34 8.76
CA VAL A 284 -12.84 2.71 9.22
C VAL A 284 -12.54 3.14 10.66
N GLY A 285 -12.57 4.44 10.97
CA GLY A 285 -12.32 4.91 12.34
C GLY A 285 -13.25 4.28 13.39
N TYR A 286 -14.52 3.98 13.05
CA TYR A 286 -15.40 3.23 13.94
C TYR A 286 -15.13 1.72 13.95
N LEU A 287 -14.66 1.11 12.85
CA LEU A 287 -14.22 -0.28 12.84
C LEU A 287 -13.05 -0.46 13.82
N GLU A 288 -12.09 0.47 13.83
CA GLU A 288 -10.94 0.38 14.72
C GLU A 288 -11.33 0.60 16.19
N GLU A 289 -12.33 1.43 16.48
CA GLU A 289 -12.90 1.50 17.84
C GLU A 289 -13.45 0.14 18.30
N GLU A 290 -14.08 -0.63 17.41
CA GLU A 290 -14.53 -1.99 17.72
C GLU A 290 -13.36 -2.98 17.81
N ALA A 291 -12.28 -2.79 17.05
CA ALA A 291 -11.06 -3.59 17.13
C ALA A 291 -10.37 -3.39 18.49
N ILE A 292 -10.17 -2.14 18.93
CA ILE A 292 -9.61 -1.80 20.25
C ILE A 292 -10.42 -2.45 21.38
N HIS A 293 -11.75 -2.38 21.29
CA HIS A 293 -12.63 -3.04 22.24
C HIS A 293 -12.44 -4.57 22.23
N SER A 294 -12.40 -5.18 21.04
CA SER A 294 -12.22 -6.63 20.88
C SER A 294 -10.88 -7.11 21.47
N TYR A 295 -9.79 -6.38 21.21
CA TYR A 295 -8.47 -6.69 21.77
C TYR A 295 -8.38 -6.44 23.28
N THR A 296 -9.13 -5.46 23.80
CA THR A 296 -9.24 -5.26 25.25
C THR A 296 -9.95 -6.43 25.94
N GLU A 297 -11.01 -6.98 25.33
CA GLU A 297 -11.65 -8.20 25.86
C GLU A 297 -10.72 -9.42 25.73
N PHE A 298 -9.94 -9.52 24.64
CA PHE A 298 -8.94 -10.57 24.50
C PHE A 298 -7.91 -10.49 25.65
N LEU A 299 -7.36 -9.32 25.95
CA LEU A 299 -6.41 -9.16 27.07
C LEU A 299 -7.01 -9.57 28.42
N LYS A 300 -8.29 -9.25 28.68
CA LYS A 300 -8.98 -9.69 29.89
C LYS A 300 -9.09 -11.22 29.98
N ASP A 301 -9.38 -11.87 28.86
CA ASP A 301 -9.47 -13.33 28.81
C ASP A 301 -8.10 -14.00 29.03
N ILE A 302 -7.00 -13.40 28.54
CA ILE A 302 -5.63 -13.83 28.88
C ILE A 302 -5.36 -13.66 30.39
N ASP A 303 -5.68 -12.48 30.94
CA ASP A 303 -5.43 -12.17 32.36
C ASP A 303 -6.27 -13.04 33.32
N SER A 304 -7.47 -13.46 32.89
CA SER A 304 -8.31 -14.39 33.64
C SER A 304 -7.86 -15.86 33.53
N GLY A 305 -6.91 -16.17 32.64
CA GLY A 305 -6.48 -17.54 32.33
C GLY A 305 -7.43 -18.32 31.43
N ALA A 306 -8.45 -17.67 30.85
CA ALA A 306 -9.34 -18.30 29.86
C ALA A 306 -8.62 -18.61 28.54
N ILE A 307 -7.59 -17.82 28.22
CA ILE A 307 -6.68 -18.05 27.08
C ILE A 307 -5.26 -18.16 27.60
N GLU A 308 -4.53 -19.18 27.13
CA GLU A 308 -3.13 -19.41 27.51
C GLU A 308 -2.21 -18.32 26.95
N ASN A 309 -1.36 -17.75 27.80
CA ASN A 309 -0.38 -16.74 27.41
C ASN A 309 0.89 -17.41 26.83
N VAL A 310 0.81 -17.87 25.59
CA VAL A 310 1.91 -18.54 24.89
C VAL A 310 3.05 -17.57 24.50
N PRO A 311 4.26 -18.07 24.20
CA PRO A 311 5.34 -17.23 23.67
C PRO A 311 4.95 -16.51 22.37
N ALA A 312 5.43 -15.27 22.19
CA ALA A 312 5.15 -14.47 21.00
C ALA A 312 5.76 -15.11 19.73
N PRO A 313 5.06 -15.10 18.59
CA PRO A 313 5.63 -15.50 17.30
C PRO A 313 6.87 -14.66 16.94
N ALA A 314 7.89 -15.29 16.34
CA ALA A 314 9.13 -14.61 15.97
C ALA A 314 8.89 -13.40 15.04
N ILE A 315 7.90 -13.49 14.14
CA ILE A 315 7.53 -12.39 13.23
C ILE A 315 7.07 -11.16 14.00
N ALA A 316 6.31 -11.34 15.09
CA ALA A 316 5.84 -10.26 15.94
C ALA A 316 7.00 -9.63 16.73
N ILE A 317 7.88 -10.46 17.28
CA ILE A 317 9.06 -10.00 18.01
C ILE A 317 9.92 -9.09 17.13
N ASP A 318 10.20 -9.51 15.90
CA ASP A 318 11.06 -8.73 15.00
C ASP A 318 10.34 -7.49 14.42
N TYR A 319 9.03 -7.58 14.12
CA TYR A 319 8.25 -6.48 13.53
C TYR A 319 7.99 -5.33 14.52
N TRP A 320 7.52 -5.65 15.74
CA TRP A 320 7.28 -4.66 16.81
C TRP A 320 8.47 -4.47 17.76
N ARG A 321 9.62 -5.07 17.44
CA ARG A 321 10.86 -5.00 18.24
C ARG A 321 10.63 -5.34 19.71
N LEU A 322 9.84 -6.37 19.97
CA LEU A 322 9.52 -6.82 21.32
C LEU A 322 10.74 -7.51 21.97
N PRO A 323 10.77 -7.62 23.31
CA PRO A 323 11.73 -8.48 24.01
C PRO A 323 11.66 -9.94 23.51
N LYS A 324 12.77 -10.68 23.60
CA LYS A 324 12.85 -12.06 23.11
C LYS A 324 11.98 -13.04 23.90
N ASP A 325 11.65 -12.68 25.14
CA ASP A 325 10.78 -13.40 26.07
C ASP A 325 9.33 -12.89 26.04
N ALA A 326 8.99 -12.04 25.06
CA ALA A 326 7.63 -11.53 24.90
C ALA A 326 6.60 -12.65 24.72
N THR A 327 5.40 -12.37 25.21
CA THR A 327 4.27 -13.30 25.25
C THR A 327 3.14 -12.83 24.34
N LEU A 328 2.13 -13.67 24.16
CA LEU A 328 0.92 -13.33 23.42
C LEU A 328 0.28 -12.04 23.95
N LYS A 329 0.26 -11.84 25.27
CA LYS A 329 -0.24 -10.61 25.90
C LYS A 329 0.47 -9.36 25.39
N ASP A 330 1.79 -9.42 25.22
CA ASP A 330 2.59 -8.29 24.74
C ASP A 330 2.27 -7.98 23.28
N VAL A 331 2.11 -9.04 22.46
CA VAL A 331 1.71 -8.92 21.05
C VAL A 331 0.32 -8.29 20.91
N ILE A 332 -0.67 -8.76 21.67
CA ILE A 332 -2.02 -8.19 21.64
C ILE A 332 -2.01 -6.72 22.11
N THR A 333 -1.12 -6.39 23.06
CA THR A 333 -1.00 -5.01 23.57
C THR A 333 -0.50 -4.06 22.50
N VAL A 334 0.51 -4.45 21.71
CA VAL A 334 1.03 -3.61 20.61
C VAL A 334 0.09 -3.56 19.41
N ILE A 335 -0.58 -4.67 19.06
CA ILE A 335 -1.62 -4.68 18.03
C ILE A 335 -2.73 -3.69 18.41
N ARG A 336 -3.24 -3.75 19.63
CA ARG A 336 -4.27 -2.81 20.11
C ARG A 336 -3.82 -1.34 20.05
N ALA A 337 -2.53 -1.06 20.20
CA ALA A 337 -1.98 0.29 20.06
C ALA A 337 -1.98 0.74 18.59
N ASP A 338 -1.61 -0.15 17.66
CA ASP A 338 -1.73 0.11 16.21
C ASP A 338 -3.19 0.43 15.83
N GLU A 339 -4.16 -0.33 16.34
CA GLU A 339 -5.60 -0.06 16.10
C GLU A 339 -6.04 1.33 16.58
N ALA A 340 -5.54 1.76 17.74
CA ALA A 340 -5.80 3.10 18.26
C ALA A 340 -5.16 4.19 17.40
N HIS A 341 -4.03 3.89 16.77
CA HIS A 341 -3.42 4.77 15.79
C HIS A 341 -4.28 4.86 14.51
N HIS A 342 -4.66 3.72 13.93
CA HIS A 342 -5.51 3.66 12.74
C HIS A 342 -6.85 4.38 12.96
N ARG A 343 -7.47 4.22 14.14
CA ARG A 343 -8.66 4.95 14.58
C ARG A 343 -8.46 6.46 14.44
N ASP A 344 -7.39 6.98 15.04
CA ASP A 344 -7.12 8.41 15.11
C ASP A 344 -6.81 8.99 13.73
N VAL A 345 -6.01 8.29 12.92
CA VAL A 345 -5.68 8.69 11.55
C VAL A 345 -6.92 8.73 10.67
N ASN A 346 -7.78 7.72 10.72
CA ASN A 346 -8.98 7.66 9.90
C ASN A 346 -10.05 8.67 10.34
N HIS A 347 -10.25 8.87 11.65
CA HIS A 347 -11.15 9.94 12.11
C HIS A 347 -10.64 11.33 11.70
N PHE A 348 -9.33 11.56 11.78
CA PHE A 348 -8.70 12.79 11.33
C PHE A 348 -8.84 13.02 9.82
N ALA A 349 -8.63 11.98 9.00
CA ALA A 349 -8.83 12.03 7.55
C ALA A 349 -10.27 12.42 7.19
N SER A 350 -11.24 11.85 7.91
CA SER A 350 -12.65 12.21 7.74
C SER A 350 -12.92 13.66 8.13
N ASP A 351 -12.38 14.14 9.25
CA ASP A 351 -12.56 15.52 9.72
C ASP A 351 -11.99 16.56 8.75
N ILE A 352 -10.83 16.29 8.12
CA ILE A 352 -10.27 17.15 7.06
C ILE A 352 -11.31 17.35 5.95
N HIS A 353 -11.92 16.26 5.49
CA HIS A 353 -12.94 16.34 4.46
C HIS A 353 -14.22 17.05 4.91
N PHE A 354 -14.62 16.91 6.18
CA PHE A 354 -15.76 17.65 6.73
C PHE A 354 -15.49 19.15 6.85
N GLN A 355 -14.25 19.56 7.06
CA GLN A 355 -13.83 20.96 7.04
C GLN A 355 -13.76 21.55 5.62
N GLY A 356 -14.09 20.76 4.58
CA GLY A 356 -14.02 21.19 3.18
C GLY A 356 -12.60 21.22 2.61
N LYS A 357 -11.61 20.73 3.38
CA LYS A 357 -10.21 20.68 2.97
C LYS A 357 -9.93 19.39 2.20
N LYS A 358 -8.90 19.42 1.37
CA LYS A 358 -8.33 18.22 0.75
C LYS A 358 -7.26 17.62 1.66
N LEU A 359 -7.09 16.30 1.58
CA LEU A 359 -6.03 15.60 2.32
C LEU A 359 -4.61 16.15 2.05
N ASN A 360 -4.33 16.68 0.87
CA ASN A 360 -3.01 17.26 0.60
C ASN A 360 -2.75 18.62 1.27
N GLU A 361 -3.78 19.25 1.85
CA GLU A 361 -3.67 20.51 2.60
C GLU A 361 -3.30 20.29 4.07
N ALA A 362 -3.44 19.06 4.57
CA ALA A 362 -3.05 18.66 5.92
C ALA A 362 -2.18 17.39 5.84
N PRO A 363 -0.89 17.45 6.17
CA PRO A 363 0.00 16.30 6.00
C PRO A 363 -0.48 15.10 6.82
N ALA A 364 -0.36 13.91 6.25
CA ALA A 364 -0.62 12.68 6.98
C ALA A 364 0.36 12.55 8.16
N PRO A 365 -0.09 12.05 9.32
CA PRO A 365 0.77 11.82 10.48
C PRO A 365 1.67 10.58 10.26
N ILE A 366 2.67 10.69 9.37
CA ILE A 366 3.61 9.60 9.05
C ILE A 366 4.67 9.47 10.16
N GLY A 367 5.03 8.23 10.50
CA GLY A 367 6.11 7.93 11.45
C GLY A 367 5.72 8.18 12.92
N TYR A 368 4.43 8.30 13.18
CA TYR A 368 3.85 8.34 14.51
C TYR A 368 3.44 6.92 14.88
N HIS A 369 4.45 6.09 15.19
CA HIS A 369 4.25 4.74 15.71
C HIS A 369 4.71 4.64 17.15
#